data_AF-A0A3D9ZX29-F1
#
_entry.id   AF-A0A3D9ZX29-F1
#
_cell.length_a   1.000
_cell.length_b   1.000
_cell.length_c   1.000
_cell.angle_alpha   90.00
_cell.angle_beta   90.00
_cell.angle_gamma   90.00
#
_symmetry.space_group_name_H-M   'P 1'
#
loop_
_entity.id
_entity.type
_entity.pdbx_description
1 polymer ?
#
loop_
_entity_poly.entity_id
_entity_poly.type
_entity_poly.pdbx_seq_one_letter_code
_entity_poly.pdbx_strand_id
1 'polypeptide(L)'
;MDRLLDDTTLAASAVVANSAMNRERQLAGPNSYARELGFDPLDRLLQRLPAQESVAWLDLCCGRGRALLQAGAQVEARGLEDRVELIGVDLVDYFDPATTAVTLICAPATTWDPYRRFDLITVVHGLHYVGDKLGLLQRAASWLTDDGHLIADLDTNSIRRNDGEPLGRGLTTHLKKAGFAYDGRRKRITKTGPTHERLPYDYRGADDRAGPNYTGQPAVHSYYALAGRD
;
A
#
# COMPACT_ATOMS: atom_id res chain seq x y z
N MET A 1 10.63 -27.97 1.95
CA MET A 1 10.04 -26.63 1.91
C MET A 1 10.43 -25.95 3.21
N ASP A 2 11.26 -24.92 3.13
CA ASP A 2 11.50 -24.08 4.30
C ASP A 2 10.16 -23.49 4.78
N ARG A 3 10.02 -23.34 6.10
CA ARG A 3 8.78 -22.95 6.76
C ARG A 3 8.38 -21.54 6.31
N LEU A 4 7.21 -21.40 5.66
CA LEU A 4 6.60 -20.08 5.40
C LEU A 4 6.50 -19.30 6.71
N LEU A 5 6.80 -18.01 6.66
CA LEU A 5 6.76 -17.11 7.80
C LEU A 5 5.34 -16.56 7.96
N ASP A 6 4.86 -16.51 9.20
CA ASP A 6 3.70 -15.67 9.56
C ASP A 6 4.10 -14.18 9.53
N ASP A 7 3.10 -13.29 9.56
CA ASP A 7 3.33 -11.85 9.44
C ASP A 7 4.17 -11.28 10.60
N THR A 8 4.05 -11.84 11.80
CA THR A 8 4.85 -11.42 12.96
C THR A 8 6.32 -11.77 12.79
N THR A 9 6.62 -12.99 12.35
CA THR A 9 7.99 -13.44 12.07
C THR A 9 8.57 -12.71 10.86
N LEU A 10 7.74 -12.50 9.83
CA LEU A 10 8.14 -11.80 8.62
C LEU A 10 8.50 -10.33 8.90
N ALA A 11 7.74 -9.65 9.76
CA ALA A 11 7.99 -8.26 10.15
C ALA A 11 9.38 -8.08 10.78
N ALA A 12 9.92 -9.11 11.44
CA ALA A 12 11.25 -9.11 12.03
C ALA A 12 12.36 -9.54 11.05
N SER A 13 12.03 -9.93 9.82
CA SER A 13 13.02 -10.43 8.87
C SER A 13 13.91 -9.31 8.34
N ALA A 14 15.15 -9.66 7.97
CA ALA A 14 16.09 -8.68 7.44
C ALA A 14 15.61 -8.05 6.13
N VAL A 15 14.82 -8.76 5.31
CA VAL A 15 14.26 -8.23 4.06
C VAL A 15 13.21 -7.16 4.35
N VAL A 16 12.32 -7.41 5.31
CA VAL A 16 11.23 -6.48 5.64
C VAL A 16 11.73 -5.31 6.49
N ALA A 17 12.46 -5.59 7.57
CA ALA A 17 12.98 -4.56 8.47
C ALA A 17 13.97 -3.60 7.78
N ASN A 18 14.73 -4.09 6.79
CA ASN A 18 15.66 -3.25 6.02
C ASN A 18 15.09 -2.75 4.70
N SER A 19 13.78 -2.91 4.43
CA SER A 19 13.20 -2.42 3.19
C SER A 19 13.43 -0.92 3.02
N ALA A 20 14.05 -0.55 1.89
CA ALA A 20 14.48 0.81 1.61
C ALA A 20 13.67 1.48 0.47
N MET A 21 12.81 0.73 -0.24
CA MET A 21 12.22 1.17 -1.52
C MET A 21 11.37 2.45 -1.44
N ASN A 22 10.72 2.69 -0.31
CA ASN A 22 10.00 3.95 -0.04
C ASN A 22 10.68 4.86 0.95
N ARG A 23 11.76 4.40 1.57
CA ARG A 23 12.38 5.06 2.72
C ARG A 23 12.67 6.53 2.42
N GLU A 24 13.14 6.85 1.22
CA GLU A 24 13.57 8.21 0.86
C GLU A 24 12.73 8.88 -0.23
N ARG A 25 11.59 8.29 -0.58
CA ARG A 25 10.81 8.77 -1.73
C ARG A 25 10.11 10.08 -1.39
N GLN A 26 10.23 11.03 -2.31
CA GLN A 26 9.71 12.39 -2.18
C GLN A 26 8.30 12.49 -2.77
N LEU A 27 7.60 13.59 -2.52
CA LEU A 27 6.33 13.89 -3.17
C LEU A 27 6.55 14.13 -4.68
N ALA A 28 7.56 14.95 -5.02
CA ALA A 28 7.92 15.32 -6.39
C ALA A 28 9.43 15.12 -6.67
N GLY A 29 9.82 15.15 -7.95
CA GLY A 29 11.21 14.97 -8.41
C GLY A 29 11.53 13.56 -8.96
N PRO A 30 12.82 13.23 -9.19
CA PRO A 30 13.21 11.99 -9.85
C PRO A 30 12.92 10.70 -9.06
N ASN A 31 13.01 10.74 -7.73
CA ASN A 31 12.66 9.63 -6.83
C ASN A 31 11.40 10.00 -6.05
N SER A 32 10.24 9.98 -6.72
CA SER A 32 9.01 10.55 -6.15
C SER A 32 7.74 9.77 -6.42
N TYR A 33 6.71 10.06 -5.62
CA TYR A 33 5.36 9.59 -5.82
C TYR A 33 4.80 10.13 -7.14
N ALA A 34 5.02 11.41 -7.45
CA ALA A 34 4.55 12.00 -8.71
C ALA A 34 5.06 11.24 -9.94
N ARG A 35 6.34 10.85 -9.94
CA ARG A 35 6.93 10.06 -11.02
C ARG A 35 6.40 8.63 -11.05
N GLU A 36 6.31 7.98 -9.89
CA GLU A 36 5.87 6.58 -9.78
C GLU A 36 4.40 6.45 -10.18
N LEU A 37 3.54 7.27 -9.62
CA LEU A 37 2.09 7.26 -9.84
C LEU A 37 1.69 7.84 -11.20
N GLY A 38 2.52 8.72 -11.75
CA GLY A 38 2.22 9.48 -12.97
C GLY A 38 1.33 10.70 -12.72
N PHE A 39 1.10 11.06 -11.46
CA PHE A 39 0.37 12.25 -11.01
C PHE A 39 0.84 12.64 -9.60
N ASP A 40 0.73 13.91 -9.24
CA ASP A 40 1.00 14.39 -7.88
C ASP A 40 -0.18 13.98 -6.93
N PRO A 41 0.08 13.18 -5.88
CA PRO A 41 -0.95 12.73 -4.94
C PRO A 41 -1.69 13.88 -4.24
N LEU A 42 -0.97 14.92 -3.85
CA LEU A 42 -1.56 16.04 -3.13
C LEU A 42 -2.46 16.84 -4.08
N ASP A 43 -1.99 17.17 -5.28
CA ASP A 43 -2.84 17.89 -6.24
C ASP A 43 -4.10 17.11 -6.60
N ARG A 44 -3.98 15.78 -6.75
CA ARG A 44 -5.12 14.89 -7.00
C ARG A 44 -6.11 14.90 -5.83
N LEU A 45 -5.63 14.92 -4.59
CA LEU A 45 -6.46 15.00 -3.40
C LEU A 45 -7.17 16.35 -3.30
N LEU A 46 -6.43 17.45 -3.48
CA LEU A 46 -6.95 18.83 -3.35
C LEU A 46 -8.01 19.17 -4.41
N GLN A 47 -7.99 18.52 -5.58
CA GLN A 47 -9.05 18.64 -6.59
C GLN A 47 -10.44 18.26 -6.07
N ARG A 48 -10.54 17.53 -4.94
CA ARG A 48 -11.80 17.11 -4.34
C ARG A 48 -12.38 18.12 -3.34
N LEU A 49 -11.55 19.02 -2.80
CA LEU A 49 -11.96 20.04 -1.81
C LEU A 49 -13.09 20.99 -2.27
N PRO A 50 -13.29 21.33 -3.56
CA PRO A 50 -14.43 22.16 -3.95
C PRO A 50 -15.79 21.50 -3.70
N ALA A 51 -15.84 20.16 -3.64
CA ALA A 51 -17.07 19.39 -3.44
C ALA A 51 -17.18 18.76 -2.04
N GLN A 52 -16.17 18.93 -1.19
CA GLN A 52 -16.05 18.24 0.10
C GLN A 52 -15.57 19.20 1.19
N GLU A 53 -16.06 19.03 2.41
CA GLU A 53 -15.65 19.85 3.55
C GLU A 53 -14.16 19.62 3.88
N SER A 54 -13.77 18.35 3.97
CA SER A 54 -12.39 17.90 4.17
C SER A 54 -12.06 16.71 3.28
N VAL A 55 -10.77 16.46 3.08
CA VAL A 55 -10.24 15.33 2.32
C VAL A 55 -9.10 14.67 3.09
N ALA A 56 -8.88 13.37 2.88
CA ALA A 56 -7.80 12.65 3.55
C ALA A 56 -7.00 11.71 2.64
N TRP A 57 -5.68 11.70 2.87
CA TRP A 57 -4.74 10.78 2.25
C TRP A 57 -4.08 9.90 3.30
N LEU A 58 -4.23 8.59 3.13
CA LEU A 58 -3.48 7.55 3.84
C LEU A 58 -2.39 6.95 2.94
N ASP A 59 -1.16 6.96 3.40
CA ASP A 59 -0.04 6.26 2.75
C ASP A 59 0.42 5.08 3.61
N LEU A 60 0.20 3.87 3.09
CA LEU A 60 0.62 2.64 3.74
C LEU A 60 2.02 2.25 3.26
N CYS A 61 2.86 1.88 4.21
CA CYS A 61 4.29 1.63 4.00
C CYS A 61 5.04 2.90 3.53
N CYS A 62 4.77 4.01 4.21
CA CYS A 62 5.22 5.36 3.82
C CYS A 62 6.73 5.63 4.00
N GLY A 63 7.51 4.64 4.45
CA GLY A 63 8.93 4.79 4.73
C GLY A 63 9.18 5.87 5.79
N ARG A 64 10.04 6.85 5.49
CA ARG A 64 10.31 7.98 6.39
C ARG A 64 9.18 9.02 6.43
N GLY A 65 8.10 8.82 5.69
CA GLY A 65 7.00 9.79 5.58
C GLY A 65 7.33 11.03 4.75
N ARG A 66 8.48 11.08 4.05
CA ARG A 66 8.97 12.27 3.33
C ARG A 66 7.97 12.85 2.34
N ALA A 67 7.30 12.02 1.56
CA ALA A 67 6.27 12.49 0.62
C ALA A 67 5.11 13.18 1.33
N LEU A 68 4.64 12.62 2.45
CA LEU A 68 3.58 13.23 3.26
C LEU A 68 4.06 14.51 3.95
N LEU A 69 5.28 14.55 4.50
CA LEU A 69 5.83 15.75 5.13
C LEU A 69 5.98 16.90 4.13
N GLN A 70 6.41 16.60 2.91
CA GLN A 70 6.44 17.59 1.82
C GLN A 70 5.03 18.03 1.41
N ALA A 71 4.05 17.13 1.44
CA ALA A 71 2.66 17.48 1.20
C ALA A 71 2.09 18.35 2.34
N GLY A 72 2.40 18.03 3.59
CA GLY A 72 2.02 18.78 4.79
C GLY A 72 2.53 20.20 4.76
N ALA A 73 3.80 20.41 4.39
CA ALA A 73 4.35 21.75 4.21
C ALA A 73 3.58 22.57 3.16
N GLN A 74 3.07 21.93 2.10
CA GLN A 74 2.21 22.61 1.11
C GLN A 74 0.80 22.87 1.63
N VAL A 75 0.26 21.98 2.46
CA VAL A 75 -1.05 22.18 3.14
C VAL A 75 -0.96 23.38 4.09
N GLU A 76 0.08 23.44 4.92
CA GLU A 76 0.35 24.55 5.85
C GLU A 76 0.53 25.88 5.10
N ALA A 77 1.35 25.89 4.05
CA ALA A 77 1.57 27.09 3.24
C ALA A 77 0.28 27.62 2.56
N ARG A 78 -0.74 26.78 2.42
CA ARG A 78 -2.04 27.14 1.82
C ARG A 78 -3.13 27.40 2.87
N GLY A 79 -2.84 27.24 4.16
CA GLY A 79 -3.83 27.40 5.25
C GLY A 79 -4.96 26.36 5.18
N LEU A 80 -4.62 25.11 4.84
CA LEU A 80 -5.58 24.01 4.61
C LEU A 80 -5.55 22.92 5.69
N GLU A 81 -4.89 23.16 6.83
CA GLU A 81 -4.66 22.18 7.90
C GLU A 81 -5.98 21.63 8.46
N ASP A 82 -7.02 22.46 8.57
CA ASP A 82 -8.33 22.05 9.05
C ASP A 82 -9.16 21.28 8.01
N ARG A 83 -8.69 21.20 6.75
CA ARG A 83 -9.43 20.60 5.63
C ARG A 83 -8.72 19.42 4.99
N VAL A 84 -7.44 19.21 5.28
CA VAL A 84 -6.63 18.16 4.65
C VAL A 84 -5.93 17.36 5.73
N GLU A 85 -6.25 16.08 5.77
CA GLU A 85 -5.58 15.15 6.68
C GLU A 85 -4.61 14.23 5.94
N LEU A 86 -3.39 14.14 6.46
CA LEU A 86 -2.31 13.33 5.91
C LEU A 86 -1.83 12.31 6.95
N ILE A 87 -1.99 11.03 6.65
CA ILE A 87 -1.61 9.94 7.55
C ILE A 87 -0.63 9.00 6.85
N GLY A 88 0.51 8.76 7.48
CA GLY A 88 1.48 7.74 7.07
C GLY A 88 1.53 6.61 8.08
N VAL A 89 1.53 5.37 7.57
CA VAL A 89 1.73 4.19 8.40
C VAL A 89 2.92 3.42 7.85
N ASP A 90 3.90 3.13 8.70
CA ASP A 90 5.00 2.24 8.35
C ASP A 90 5.28 1.27 9.50
N LEU A 91 5.88 0.13 9.17
CA LEU A 91 6.24 -0.89 10.16
C LEU A 91 7.39 -0.43 11.05
N VAL A 92 8.28 0.42 10.52
CA VAL A 92 9.47 0.88 11.23
C VAL A 92 9.44 2.38 11.45
N ASP A 93 9.70 2.80 12.68
CA ASP A 93 9.77 4.21 13.10
C ASP A 93 11.09 4.88 12.65
N TYR A 94 11.29 4.95 11.32
CA TYR A 94 12.36 5.74 10.72
C TYR A 94 11.86 7.10 10.24
N PHE A 95 10.75 7.59 10.78
CA PHE A 95 10.15 8.84 10.33
C PHE A 95 11.13 10.00 10.44
N ASP A 96 11.13 10.85 9.41
CA ASP A 96 11.73 12.17 9.55
C ASP A 96 10.87 13.01 10.53
N PRO A 97 11.41 14.09 11.13
CA PRO A 97 10.69 14.87 12.13
C PRO A 97 9.31 15.32 11.66
N ALA A 98 8.28 14.93 12.42
CA ALA A 98 6.88 15.21 12.09
C ALA A 98 6.55 16.71 12.18
N THR A 99 5.57 17.15 11.38
CA THR A 99 4.92 18.46 11.51
C THR A 99 3.49 18.28 12.03
N THR A 100 2.82 19.38 12.39
CA THR A 100 1.42 19.34 12.84
C THR A 100 0.45 18.92 11.75
N ALA A 101 0.80 19.09 10.46
CA ALA A 101 -0.06 18.72 9.33
C ALA A 101 0.00 17.23 8.94
N VAL A 102 0.88 16.43 9.55
CA VAL A 102 1.06 15.01 9.18
C VAL A 102 1.11 14.12 10.42
N THR A 103 0.28 13.08 10.42
CA THR A 103 0.33 12.02 11.44
C THR A 103 1.12 10.84 10.88
N LEU A 104 2.22 10.47 11.55
CA LEU A 104 3.03 9.28 11.21
C LEU A 104 2.90 8.22 12.30
N ILE A 105 2.59 6.99 11.91
CA ILE A 105 2.22 5.89 12.82
C ILE A 105 3.13 4.69 12.56
N CYS A 106 3.85 4.27 13.59
CA CYS A 106 4.65 3.05 13.56
C CYS A 106 3.76 1.84 13.93
N ALA A 107 3.26 1.11 12.93
CA ALA A 107 2.42 -0.05 13.12
C ALA A 107 2.45 -1.00 11.90
N PRO A 108 2.22 -2.32 12.08
CA PRO A 108 2.01 -3.21 10.96
C PRO A 108 0.73 -2.84 10.21
N ALA A 109 0.84 -2.47 8.93
CA ALA A 109 -0.31 -2.10 8.10
C ALA A 109 -1.36 -3.23 7.97
N THR A 110 -0.96 -4.50 8.14
CA THR A 110 -1.86 -5.66 8.07
C THR A 110 -2.79 -5.78 9.28
N THR A 111 -2.46 -5.15 10.42
CA THR A 111 -3.27 -5.20 11.66
C THR A 111 -3.72 -3.84 12.16
N TRP A 112 -3.17 -2.74 11.64
CA TRP A 112 -3.63 -1.39 11.94
C TRP A 112 -4.97 -1.08 11.25
N ASP A 113 -5.86 -0.40 11.97
CA ASP A 113 -7.15 0.07 11.48
C ASP A 113 -7.25 1.59 11.63
N PRO A 114 -7.76 2.30 10.60
CA PRO A 114 -7.98 3.73 10.68
C PRO A 114 -9.26 4.06 11.46
N TYR A 115 -9.32 5.29 11.95
CA TYR A 115 -10.51 5.83 12.60
C TYR A 115 -11.51 6.48 11.61
N ARG A 116 -11.13 6.60 10.33
CA ARG A 116 -11.92 7.24 9.28
C ARG A 116 -11.78 6.51 7.93
N ARG A 117 -12.60 6.93 6.97
CA ARG A 117 -12.44 6.58 5.54
C ARG A 117 -11.61 7.66 4.81
N PHE A 118 -11.00 7.29 3.69
CA PHE A 118 -10.04 8.11 2.93
C PHE A 118 -10.44 8.32 1.48
N ASP A 119 -10.07 9.49 0.97
CA ASP A 119 -10.25 9.90 -0.42
C ASP A 119 -9.13 9.39 -1.33
N LEU A 120 -7.95 9.24 -0.74
CA LEU A 120 -6.78 8.66 -1.39
C LEU A 120 -6.09 7.69 -0.45
N ILE A 121 -5.84 6.48 -0.93
CA ILE A 121 -4.96 5.52 -0.27
C ILE A 121 -3.86 5.13 -1.25
N THR A 122 -2.61 5.25 -0.81
CA THR A 122 -1.45 4.80 -1.59
C THR A 122 -0.72 3.67 -0.89
N VAL A 123 -0.25 2.70 -1.67
CA VAL A 123 0.69 1.65 -1.25
C VAL A 123 1.77 1.54 -2.33
N VAL A 124 2.51 2.62 -2.52
CA VAL A 124 3.61 2.69 -3.49
C VAL A 124 4.69 1.73 -3.03
N HIS A 125 5.15 0.76 -3.83
CA HIS A 125 6.15 -0.28 -3.48
C HIS A 125 5.98 -1.08 -2.16
N GLY A 126 4.99 -0.78 -1.32
CA GLY A 126 4.82 -1.34 0.02
C GLY A 126 4.55 -2.83 0.01
N LEU A 127 3.79 -3.28 -0.99
CA LEU A 127 3.44 -4.68 -1.13
C LEU A 127 4.65 -5.57 -1.41
N HIS A 128 5.83 -5.06 -1.75
CA HIS A 128 7.01 -5.91 -1.93
C HIS A 128 7.53 -6.58 -0.66
N TYR A 129 7.16 -6.07 0.51
CA TYR A 129 7.62 -6.55 1.82
C TYR A 129 6.47 -6.87 2.78
N VAL A 130 5.22 -6.76 2.32
CA VAL A 130 4.05 -7.21 3.06
C VAL A 130 3.81 -8.70 2.82
N GLY A 131 3.54 -9.43 3.90
CA GLY A 131 3.15 -10.83 3.86
C GLY A 131 1.77 -11.02 3.22
N ASP A 132 0.69 -10.70 3.93
CA ASP A 132 -0.67 -10.78 3.39
C ASP A 132 -1.02 -9.58 2.47
N LYS A 133 -0.44 -9.57 1.26
CA LYS A 133 -0.67 -8.53 0.24
C LYS A 133 -2.15 -8.42 -0.18
N LEU A 134 -2.84 -9.55 -0.33
CA LEU A 134 -4.24 -9.55 -0.77
C LEU A 134 -5.18 -9.09 0.35
N GLY A 135 -4.93 -9.54 1.59
CA GLY A 135 -5.63 -9.05 2.76
C GLY A 135 -5.43 -7.55 2.97
N LEU A 136 -4.20 -7.04 2.82
CA LEU A 136 -3.93 -5.60 2.92
C LEU A 136 -4.68 -4.80 1.84
N LEU A 137 -4.68 -5.26 0.59
CA LEU A 137 -5.43 -4.59 -0.49
C LEU A 137 -6.94 -4.52 -0.21
N GLN A 138 -7.51 -5.60 0.34
CA GLN A 138 -8.93 -5.62 0.71
C GLN A 138 -9.25 -4.70 1.89
N ARG A 139 -8.39 -4.68 2.93
CA ARG A 139 -8.51 -3.76 4.07
C ARG A 139 -8.41 -2.30 3.61
N ALA A 140 -7.36 -1.97 2.87
CA ALA A 140 -7.18 -0.64 2.30
C ALA A 140 -8.39 -0.21 1.46
N ALA A 141 -8.88 -1.09 0.58
CA ALA A 141 -10.05 -0.80 -0.22
C ALA A 141 -11.34 -0.62 0.61
N SER A 142 -11.52 -1.30 1.75
CA SER A 142 -12.72 -1.10 2.58
C SER A 142 -12.71 0.25 3.32
N TRP A 143 -11.55 0.87 3.48
CA TRP A 143 -11.39 2.20 4.08
C TRP A 143 -11.57 3.36 3.10
N LEU A 144 -11.80 3.11 1.81
CA LEU A 144 -12.06 4.19 0.84
C LEU A 144 -13.42 4.83 1.11
N THR A 145 -13.55 6.16 0.94
CA THR A 145 -14.84 6.83 0.75
C THR A 145 -15.55 6.33 -0.52
N ASP A 146 -16.81 6.68 -0.74
CA ASP A 146 -17.63 6.09 -1.81
C ASP A 146 -17.04 6.32 -3.22
N ASP A 147 -16.34 7.43 -3.39
CA ASP A 147 -15.63 7.84 -4.61
C ASP A 147 -14.11 7.96 -4.38
N GLY A 148 -13.60 7.45 -3.25
CA GLY A 148 -12.17 7.45 -2.92
C GLY A 148 -11.38 6.50 -3.82
N HIS A 149 -10.06 6.72 -3.90
CA HIS A 149 -9.17 5.93 -4.75
C HIS A 149 -8.06 5.24 -3.97
N LEU A 150 -7.88 3.94 -4.23
CA LEU A 150 -6.70 3.18 -3.84
C LEU A 150 -5.78 2.99 -5.05
N ILE A 151 -4.49 3.23 -4.87
CA ILE A 151 -3.44 2.93 -5.84
C ILE A 151 -2.28 2.22 -5.14
N ALA A 152 -1.89 1.06 -5.65
CA ALA A 152 -0.78 0.28 -5.11
C ALA A 152 0.06 -0.34 -6.23
N ASP A 153 1.35 -0.53 -5.96
CA ASP A 153 2.21 -1.33 -6.83
C ASP A 153 2.11 -2.80 -6.42
N LEU A 154 1.74 -3.67 -7.37
CA LEU A 154 1.51 -5.09 -7.18
C LEU A 154 2.20 -5.90 -8.28
N ASP A 155 3.21 -6.66 -7.88
CA ASP A 155 3.75 -7.73 -8.71
C ASP A 155 2.96 -9.03 -8.50
N THR A 156 2.11 -9.38 -9.47
CA THR A 156 1.32 -10.62 -9.43
C THR A 156 2.18 -11.88 -9.45
N ASN A 157 3.43 -11.79 -9.92
CA ASN A 157 4.36 -12.92 -9.86
C ASN A 157 4.82 -13.20 -8.43
N SER A 158 4.69 -12.24 -7.52
CA SER A 158 5.00 -12.43 -6.10
C SER A 158 3.88 -13.10 -5.31
N ILE A 159 2.76 -13.43 -5.96
CA ILE A 159 1.59 -14.06 -5.37
C ILE A 159 1.56 -15.53 -5.80
N ARG A 160 1.85 -16.43 -4.86
CA ARG A 160 2.13 -17.83 -5.11
C ARG A 160 1.02 -18.74 -4.57
N ARG A 161 0.88 -19.90 -5.22
CA ARG A 161 0.17 -21.06 -4.71
C ARG A 161 1.08 -21.86 -3.78
N ASN A 162 0.51 -22.82 -3.06
CA ASN A 162 1.26 -23.74 -2.21
C ASN A 162 2.36 -24.52 -2.95
N ASP A 163 2.20 -24.77 -4.25
CA ASP A 163 3.21 -25.44 -5.10
C ASP A 163 4.35 -24.50 -5.55
N GLY A 164 4.32 -23.21 -5.16
CA GLY A 164 5.33 -22.21 -5.52
C GLY A 164 5.10 -21.51 -6.87
N GLU A 165 4.13 -21.97 -7.65
CA GLU A 165 3.77 -21.34 -8.92
C GLU A 165 2.96 -20.06 -8.71
N PRO A 166 3.06 -19.05 -9.59
CA PRO A 166 2.21 -17.87 -9.51
C PRO A 166 0.72 -18.22 -9.63
N LEU A 167 -0.15 -17.50 -8.92
CA LEU A 167 -1.61 -17.65 -9.09
C LEU A 167 -2.09 -17.26 -10.50
N GLY A 168 -1.33 -16.41 -11.20
CA GLY A 168 -1.52 -16.10 -12.61
C GLY A 168 -2.90 -15.50 -12.93
N ARG A 169 -3.52 -15.97 -14.02
CA ARG A 169 -4.78 -15.41 -14.55
C ARG A 169 -5.99 -15.55 -13.63
N GLY A 170 -5.99 -16.56 -12.76
CA GLY A 170 -7.06 -16.75 -11.76
C GLY A 170 -7.12 -15.57 -10.79
N LEU A 171 -5.95 -15.12 -10.32
CA LEU A 171 -5.84 -13.96 -9.43
C LEU A 171 -6.43 -12.69 -10.08
N THR A 172 -5.99 -12.35 -11.28
CA THR A 172 -6.46 -11.13 -11.96
C THR A 172 -7.96 -11.17 -12.25
N THR A 173 -8.52 -12.36 -12.48
CA THR A 173 -9.98 -12.55 -12.64
C THR A 173 -10.72 -12.26 -11.33
N HIS A 174 -10.25 -12.79 -10.20
CA HIS A 174 -10.87 -12.53 -8.90
C HIS A 174 -10.71 -11.07 -8.45
N LEU A 175 -9.55 -10.45 -8.68
CA LEU A 175 -9.33 -9.03 -8.42
C LEU A 175 -10.32 -8.16 -9.22
N LYS A 176 -10.49 -8.45 -10.51
CA LYS A 176 -11.46 -7.74 -11.36
C LYS A 176 -12.89 -7.91 -10.86
N LYS A 177 -13.27 -9.12 -10.43
CA LYS A 177 -14.59 -9.38 -9.86
C LYS A 177 -14.84 -8.55 -8.59
N ALA A 178 -13.84 -8.43 -7.72
CA ALA A 178 -13.86 -7.57 -6.54
C ALA A 178 -13.73 -6.06 -6.85
N GLY A 179 -13.81 -5.67 -8.12
CA GLY A 179 -13.83 -4.28 -8.59
C GLY A 179 -12.45 -3.62 -8.71
N PHE A 180 -11.35 -4.36 -8.59
CA PHE A 180 -10.01 -3.83 -8.83
C PHE A 180 -9.69 -3.78 -10.33
N ALA A 181 -8.93 -2.77 -10.74
CA ALA A 181 -8.29 -2.72 -12.05
C ALA A 181 -6.78 -3.00 -11.91
N TYR A 182 -6.19 -3.67 -12.89
CA TYR A 182 -4.76 -4.00 -12.89
C TYR A 182 -4.09 -3.62 -14.22
N ASP A 183 -3.03 -2.80 -14.14
CA ASP A 183 -2.11 -2.47 -15.23
C ASP A 183 -0.84 -3.31 -15.06
N GLY A 184 -0.75 -4.41 -15.81
CA GLY A 184 0.40 -5.33 -15.74
C GLY A 184 1.71 -4.74 -16.29
N ARG A 185 1.66 -3.67 -17.09
CA ARG A 185 2.86 -3.00 -17.63
C ARG A 185 3.47 -2.10 -16.56
N ARG A 186 2.63 -1.37 -15.82
CA ARG A 186 3.06 -0.55 -14.68
C ARG A 186 3.13 -1.32 -13.36
N LYS A 187 2.71 -2.58 -13.34
CA LYS A 187 2.55 -3.39 -12.13
C LYS A 187 1.69 -2.68 -11.09
N ARG A 188 0.59 -2.07 -11.53
CA ARG A 188 -0.26 -1.20 -10.70
C ARG A 188 -1.64 -1.76 -10.54
N ILE A 189 -2.13 -1.82 -9.31
CA ILE A 189 -3.51 -2.15 -8.99
C ILE A 189 -4.23 -0.90 -8.45
N THR A 190 -5.47 -0.69 -8.89
CA THR A 190 -6.30 0.42 -8.43
C THR A 190 -7.71 -0.02 -8.06
N LYS A 191 -8.36 0.77 -7.22
CA LYS A 191 -9.78 0.62 -6.85
C LYS A 191 -10.40 2.01 -6.68
N THR A 192 -11.67 2.13 -7.09
CA THR A 192 -12.51 3.29 -6.76
C THR A 192 -13.67 2.82 -5.88
N GLY A 193 -13.93 3.58 -4.82
CA GLY A 193 -14.96 3.26 -3.83
C GLY A 193 -14.62 2.04 -2.96
N PRO A 194 -15.39 1.80 -1.89
CA PRO A 194 -15.14 0.71 -0.96
C PRO A 194 -15.25 -0.66 -1.64
N THR A 195 -14.67 -1.69 -1.01
CA THR A 195 -15.00 -3.08 -1.32
C THR A 195 -15.62 -3.77 -0.11
N HIS A 196 -16.61 -4.60 -0.39
CA HIS A 196 -17.20 -5.52 0.59
C HIS A 196 -17.05 -6.98 0.16
N GLU A 197 -16.52 -7.23 -1.05
CA GLU A 197 -16.29 -8.57 -1.56
C GLU A 197 -15.02 -9.16 -0.98
N ARG A 198 -15.11 -10.39 -0.46
CA ARG A 198 -13.93 -11.16 -0.08
C ARG A 198 -13.30 -11.82 -1.29
N LEU A 199 -11.99 -11.64 -1.46
CA LEU A 199 -11.21 -12.47 -2.37
C LEU A 199 -11.21 -13.92 -1.84
N PRO A 200 -11.29 -14.93 -2.74
CA PRO A 200 -11.45 -16.33 -2.35
C PRO A 200 -10.09 -16.97 -2.04
N TYR A 201 -9.25 -16.32 -1.24
CA TYR A 201 -7.90 -16.77 -0.94
C TYR A 201 -7.63 -16.75 0.56
N ASP A 202 -7.08 -17.86 1.05
CA ASP A 202 -6.55 -17.97 2.41
C ASP A 202 -5.04 -17.79 2.38
N TYR A 203 -4.54 -16.80 3.11
CA TYR A 203 -3.10 -16.55 3.25
C TYR A 203 -2.44 -17.67 4.07
N ARG A 204 -1.31 -18.18 3.57
CA ARG A 204 -0.57 -19.32 4.17
C ARG A 204 0.80 -18.92 4.72
N GLY A 205 1.17 -17.65 4.61
CA GLY A 205 2.47 -17.13 5.00
C GLY A 205 3.30 -16.62 3.82
N ALA A 206 4.49 -16.13 4.12
CA ALA A 206 5.40 -15.55 3.14
C ALA A 206 6.79 -16.18 3.17
N ASP A 207 7.48 -16.03 2.05
CA ASP A 207 8.88 -16.42 1.87
C ASP A 207 9.72 -15.17 1.64
N ASP A 208 10.60 -14.86 2.58
CA ASP A 208 11.54 -13.73 2.52
C ASP A 208 12.85 -14.07 1.77
N ARG A 209 12.98 -15.30 1.25
CA ARG A 209 14.12 -15.76 0.42
C ARG A 209 13.77 -15.81 -1.05
N ALA A 210 12.64 -15.24 -1.44
CA ALA A 210 12.11 -15.20 -2.80
C ALA A 210 13.08 -14.58 -3.84
N GLY A 211 14.04 -13.78 -3.37
CA GLY A 211 14.97 -13.05 -4.22
C GLY A 211 14.45 -11.67 -4.62
N PRO A 212 15.03 -11.06 -5.68
CA PRO A 212 14.69 -9.70 -6.05
C PRO A 212 13.33 -9.58 -6.76
N ASN A 213 12.62 -8.49 -6.51
CA ASN A 213 11.45 -8.07 -7.27
C ASN A 213 11.84 -7.48 -8.66
N TYR A 214 10.83 -6.98 -9.39
CA TYR A 214 11.04 -6.35 -10.70
C TYR A 214 11.90 -5.07 -10.67
N THR A 215 12.14 -4.47 -9.50
CA THR A 215 13.05 -3.33 -9.34
C THR A 215 14.47 -3.76 -8.93
N GLY A 216 14.73 -5.07 -8.84
CA GLY A 216 16.03 -5.63 -8.42
C GLY A 216 16.28 -5.61 -6.90
N GLN A 217 15.28 -5.28 -6.08
CA GLN A 217 15.39 -5.18 -4.63
C GLN A 217 14.86 -6.45 -3.96
N PRO A 218 15.43 -6.89 -2.81
CA PRO A 218 14.89 -8.01 -2.05
C PRO A 218 13.40 -7.83 -1.75
N ALA A 219 12.62 -8.89 -1.91
CA ALA A 219 11.18 -8.87 -1.70
C ALA A 219 10.68 -10.20 -1.17
N VAL A 220 9.42 -10.22 -0.77
CA VAL A 220 8.75 -11.41 -0.24
C VAL A 220 7.81 -12.01 -1.28
N HIS A 221 7.73 -13.34 -1.35
CA HIS A 221 6.62 -14.02 -2.01
C HIS A 221 5.53 -14.32 -0.98
N SER A 222 4.27 -14.10 -1.36
CA SER A 222 3.11 -14.35 -0.49
C SER A 222 2.36 -15.58 -1.00
N TYR A 223 2.11 -16.55 -0.13
CA TYR A 223 1.51 -17.83 -0.49
C TYR A 223 0.04 -17.87 -0.09
N TYR A 224 -0.79 -18.39 -0.99
CA TYR A 224 -2.23 -18.49 -0.80
C TYR A 224 -2.77 -19.83 -1.28
N ALA A 225 -3.85 -20.28 -0.64
CA ALA A 225 -4.73 -21.34 -1.14
C ALA A 225 -6.09 -20.76 -1.54
N LEU A 226 -6.84 -21.44 -2.41
CA LEU A 226 -8.24 -21.07 -2.63
C LEU A 226 -9.05 -21.40 -1.38
N ALA A 227 -9.87 -20.45 -0.92
CA ALA A 227 -10.72 -20.66 0.23
C ALA A 227 -11.67 -21.85 -0.01
N GLY A 228 -11.71 -22.80 0.93
CA GLY A 228 -12.56 -24.00 0.83
C GLY A 228 -12.02 -25.13 -0.06
N ARG A 229 -10.74 -25.11 -0.46
CA ARG A 229 -10.05 -26.25 -1.06
C ARG A 229 -8.70 -26.46 -0.36
N ASP A 230 -8.56 -27.61 0.31
CA ASP A 230 -7.28 -28.12 0.80
C ASP A 230 -6.53 -28.86 -0.32
#